data_AF-A0A7W1HMD7-F1
#
_entry.id   AF-A0A7W1HMD7-F1
#
_cell.length_a   1.000
_cell.length_b   1.000
_cell.length_c   1.000
_cell.angle_alpha   90.00
_cell.angle_beta   90.00
_cell.angle_gamma   90.00
#
_symmetry.space_group_name_H-M   'P 1'
#
loop_
_entity.id
_entity.type
_entity.pdbx_description
1 polymer ?
#
loop_
_entity_poly.entity_id
_entity_poly.type
_entity_poly.pdbx_seq_one_letter_code
_entity_poly.pdbx_strand_id
1 'polypeptide(L)'
;MRTDNLYKLPADLPMPADDGAARHLTGSILPPVALLSTSGGSVRLDDPAIRIAAVYCYPRTGRPDANALGGTERWNAIPGARGCTPQSCAYRDHYQELQQFGAAVYGLSTQTTDYQREAVDRLKLPFALLSDAAGDFSAFLQLPSFE
;
A
#
# COMPACT_ATOMS: atom_id res chain seq x y z
N MET A 1 -10.14 19.89 9.67
CA MET A 1 -9.77 19.57 8.28
C MET A 1 -8.26 19.61 8.20
N ARG A 2 -7.64 18.63 7.55
CA ARG A 2 -6.18 18.53 7.45
C ARG A 2 -5.64 19.66 6.54
N THR A 3 -4.50 20.26 6.87
CA THR A 3 -3.93 21.43 6.16
C THR A 3 -2.71 21.11 5.28
N ASP A 4 -2.15 19.90 5.39
CA ASP A 4 -0.97 19.49 4.64
C ASP A 4 -1.29 18.75 3.33
N ASN A 5 -0.36 18.85 2.38
CA ASN A 5 -0.49 18.26 1.05
C ASN A 5 -0.19 16.75 1.06
N LEU A 6 -1.20 15.91 0.79
CA LEU A 6 -1.05 14.46 0.76
C LEU A 6 -0.28 13.95 -0.47
N TYR A 7 -0.17 14.73 -1.54
CA TYR A 7 0.44 14.33 -2.80
C TYR A 7 1.93 14.62 -2.87
N LYS A 8 2.49 15.33 -1.89
CA LYS A 8 3.90 15.68 -1.83
C LYS A 8 4.47 15.38 -0.45
N LEU A 9 5.70 14.87 -0.43
CA LEU A 9 6.46 14.73 0.79
C LEU A 9 7.02 16.11 1.21
N PRO A 10 6.91 16.51 2.49
CA PRO A 10 7.73 17.58 3.05
C PRO A 10 9.23 17.30 2.87
N ALA A 11 10.03 18.34 2.68
CA ALA A 11 11.46 18.21 2.36
C ALA A 11 12.31 17.78 3.56
N ASP A 12 11.79 17.95 4.78
CA ASP A 12 12.47 17.77 6.07
C ASP A 12 12.06 16.49 6.80
N LEU A 13 11.43 15.53 6.10
CA LEU A 13 11.06 14.26 6.70
C LEU A 13 12.31 13.41 7.03
N PRO A 14 12.31 12.71 8.18
CA PRO A 14 13.34 11.74 8.47
C PRO A 14 13.29 10.58 7.46
N MET A 15 14.44 10.25 6.89
CA MET A 15 14.58 9.14 5.96
C MET A 15 14.55 7.82 6.73
N PRO A 16 13.74 6.82 6.33
CA PRO A 16 13.80 5.50 6.93
C PRO A 16 15.14 4.83 6.60
N ALA A 17 15.76 4.19 7.59
CA ALA A 17 16.94 3.35 7.38
C ALA A 17 16.52 1.97 6.87
N ASP A 18 17.30 1.37 5.98
CA ASP A 18 17.14 -0.05 5.63
C ASP A 18 17.64 -0.91 6.79
N ASP A 19 16.70 -1.46 7.56
CA ASP A 19 16.95 -2.37 8.67
C ASP A 19 17.10 -3.83 8.21
N GLY A 20 16.87 -4.14 6.94
CA GLY A 20 16.90 -5.47 6.39
C GLY A 20 15.75 -6.39 6.80
N ALA A 21 14.73 -5.88 7.48
CA ALA A 21 13.63 -6.68 8.03
C ALA A 21 12.77 -7.37 6.95
N ALA A 22 12.90 -6.97 5.69
CA ALA A 22 12.21 -7.58 4.55
C ALA A 22 13.09 -8.52 3.71
N ARG A 23 14.38 -8.74 4.07
CA ARG A 23 15.32 -9.51 3.23
C ARG A 23 14.89 -10.97 3.05
N HIS A 24 14.22 -11.55 4.03
CA HIS A 24 13.72 -12.93 3.97
C HIS A 24 12.61 -13.15 2.93
N LEU A 25 11.97 -12.08 2.45
CA LEU A 25 10.88 -12.19 1.47
C LEU A 25 11.35 -12.67 0.10
N THR A 26 12.63 -12.50 -0.23
CA THR A 26 13.17 -12.99 -1.51
C THR A 26 13.14 -14.52 -1.53
N GLY A 27 12.42 -15.09 -2.51
CA GLY A 27 12.23 -16.55 -2.63
C GLY A 27 11.16 -17.13 -1.69
N SER A 28 10.50 -16.30 -0.88
CA SER A 28 9.36 -16.73 -0.06
C SER A 28 8.16 -17.10 -0.92
N ILE A 29 7.37 -18.06 -0.43
CA ILE A 29 6.12 -18.47 -1.06
C ILE A 29 5.01 -17.51 -0.64
N LEU A 30 4.19 -17.08 -1.60
CA LEU A 30 3.02 -16.26 -1.30
C LEU A 30 1.95 -17.08 -0.58
N PRO A 31 1.30 -16.53 0.46
CA PRO A 31 0.26 -17.25 1.19
C PRO A 31 -0.99 -17.47 0.33
N PRO A 32 -1.71 -18.58 0.55
CA PRO A 32 -3.02 -18.86 -0.05
C PRO A 32 -4.16 -18.06 0.60
N VAL A 33 -3.95 -16.75 0.80
CA VAL A 33 -4.89 -15.84 1.48
C VAL A 33 -5.70 -15.07 0.45
N ALA A 34 -7.03 -15.12 0.58
CA ALA A 34 -7.95 -14.37 -0.26
C ALA A 34 -8.14 -12.95 0.30
N LEU A 35 -7.63 -11.95 -0.42
CA LEU A 35 -7.70 -10.54 -0.05
C LEU A 35 -8.87 -9.86 -0.74
N LEU A 36 -9.71 -9.14 0.01
CA LEU A 36 -10.82 -8.39 -0.59
C LEU A 36 -10.30 -7.25 -1.46
N SER A 37 -10.89 -7.09 -2.65
CA SER A 37 -10.46 -6.12 -3.66
C SER A 37 -11.42 -4.94 -3.78
N THR A 38 -10.89 -3.74 -3.98
CA THR A 38 -11.69 -2.56 -4.31
C THR A 38 -12.41 -2.67 -5.66
N SER A 39 -11.96 -3.54 -6.56
CA SER A 39 -12.65 -3.85 -7.83
C SER A 39 -13.78 -4.87 -7.67
N GLY A 40 -14.06 -5.30 -6.43
CA GLY A 40 -15.03 -6.35 -6.12
C GLY A 40 -14.38 -7.74 -6.02
N GLY A 41 -15.04 -8.63 -5.28
CA GLY A 41 -14.55 -9.98 -5.04
C GLY A 41 -13.28 -10.03 -4.18
N SER A 42 -12.53 -11.12 -4.33
CA SER A 42 -11.24 -11.34 -3.67
C SER A 42 -10.17 -11.76 -4.66
N VAL A 43 -8.92 -11.47 -4.32
CA VAL A 43 -7.72 -11.81 -5.09
C VAL A 43 -6.82 -12.67 -4.22
N ARG A 44 -6.30 -13.75 -4.81
CA ARG A 44 -5.22 -14.56 -4.23
C ARG A 44 -3.94 -14.28 -5.01
N LEU A 45 -2.92 -13.78 -4.32
CA LEU A 45 -1.65 -13.44 -4.97
C LEU A 45 -0.82 -14.68 -5.33
N ASP A 46 -1.15 -15.84 -4.74
CA ASP A 46 -0.57 -17.14 -5.09
C ASP A 46 -1.31 -17.85 -6.26
N ASP A 47 -2.31 -17.20 -6.87
CA ASP A 47 -3.03 -17.76 -8.02
C ASP A 47 -2.08 -17.96 -9.21
N PRO A 48 -1.94 -19.19 -9.75
CA PRO A 48 -1.05 -19.47 -10.88
C PRO A 48 -1.41 -18.73 -12.18
N ALA A 49 -2.63 -18.18 -12.29
CA ALA A 49 -3.01 -17.30 -13.39
C ALA A 49 -2.28 -15.94 -13.33
N ILE A 50 -1.85 -15.49 -12.14
CA ILE A 50 -1.04 -14.30 -11.96
C ILE A 50 0.43 -14.66 -12.20
N ARG A 51 0.93 -14.35 -13.40
CA ARG A 51 2.31 -14.67 -13.78
C ARG A 51 3.34 -13.72 -13.17
N ILE A 52 3.01 -12.44 -13.12
CA ILE A 52 3.84 -11.36 -12.57
C ILE A 52 2.91 -10.41 -11.82
N ALA A 53 3.28 -10.03 -10.60
CA ALA A 53 2.57 -9.03 -9.82
C ALA A 53 3.54 -8.02 -9.22
N ALA A 54 3.21 -6.74 -9.34
CA ALA A 54 3.81 -5.66 -8.58
C ALA A 54 2.86 -5.27 -7.44
N VAL A 55 3.21 -5.65 -6.22
CA VAL A 55 2.42 -5.38 -5.02
C VAL A 55 3.21 -4.46 -4.10
N TYR A 56 2.68 -3.28 -3.79
CA TYR A 56 3.28 -2.39 -2.79
C TYR A 56 2.45 -2.43 -1.51
N CYS A 57 3.10 -2.80 -0.42
CA CYS A 57 2.49 -2.80 0.91
C CYS A 57 2.74 -1.44 1.57
N TYR A 58 1.71 -0.85 2.16
CA TYR A 58 1.82 0.45 2.80
C TYR A 58 0.97 0.53 4.09
N PRO A 59 1.38 1.31 5.10
CA PRO A 59 0.74 1.30 6.40
C PRO A 59 -0.65 1.95 6.37
N ARG A 60 -0.80 3.09 5.68
CA ARG A 60 -2.07 3.80 5.63
C ARG A 60 -2.18 4.84 4.51
N THR A 61 -3.24 4.79 3.70
CA THR A 61 -3.60 5.93 2.83
C THR A 61 -4.15 7.12 3.65
N GLY A 62 -3.66 8.32 3.37
CA GLY A 62 -4.18 9.54 3.97
C GLY A 62 -5.53 9.94 3.38
N ARG A 63 -6.44 10.41 4.24
CA ARG A 63 -7.77 10.93 3.87
C ARG A 63 -7.82 12.45 4.00
N PRO A 64 -8.39 13.20 3.04
CA PRO A 64 -8.49 14.66 3.12
C PRO A 64 -9.43 15.15 4.23
N ASP A 65 -10.44 14.35 4.56
CA ASP A 65 -11.47 14.63 5.56
C ASP A 65 -11.10 14.20 6.99
N ALA A 66 -9.90 13.63 7.18
CA ALA A 66 -9.41 13.17 8.47
C ALA A 66 -7.98 13.65 8.77
N ASN A 67 -7.69 13.87 10.05
CA ASN A 67 -6.32 14.11 10.48
C ASN A 67 -5.47 12.83 10.36
N ALA A 68 -4.15 12.99 10.26
CA ALA A 68 -3.24 11.86 10.42
C ALA A 68 -3.42 11.23 11.81
N LEU A 69 -3.17 9.92 11.93
CA LEU A 69 -3.23 9.23 13.22
C LEU A 69 -2.23 9.87 14.19
N GLY A 70 -2.71 10.34 15.34
CA GLY A 70 -1.89 11.04 16.32
C GLY A 70 -1.47 12.47 15.91
N GLY A 71 -2.00 13.02 14.81
CA GLY A 71 -1.71 14.37 14.32
C GLY A 71 -0.59 14.41 13.27
N THR A 72 -0.60 15.46 12.43
CA THR A 72 0.34 15.62 11.31
C THR A 72 1.81 15.65 11.76
N GLU A 73 2.10 16.33 12.86
CA GLU A 73 3.46 16.44 13.41
C GLU A 73 4.00 15.07 13.85
N ARG A 74 3.23 14.33 14.68
CA ARG A 74 3.61 12.98 15.12
C ARG A 74 3.78 12.03 13.95
N TRP A 75 2.90 12.10 12.97
CA TRP A 75 3.00 11.26 11.77
C TRP A 75 4.25 11.59 10.93
N ASN A 76 4.69 12.85 10.91
CA ASN A 76 5.92 13.26 10.23
C ASN A 76 7.19 12.84 10.96
N ALA A 77 7.11 12.70 12.28
CA ALA A 77 8.23 12.26 13.10
C ALA A 77 8.56 10.77 12.91
N ILE A 78 7.65 9.96 12.38
CA ILE A 78 7.86 8.53 12.11
C ILE A 78 8.52 8.36 10.73
N PRO A 79 9.77 7.88 10.64
CA PRO A 79 10.43 7.66 9.35
C PRO A 79 9.62 6.72 8.46
N GLY A 80 9.37 7.12 7.21
CA GLY A 80 8.62 6.32 6.24
C GLY A 80 7.09 6.28 6.43
N ALA A 81 6.52 6.86 7.49
CA ALA A 81 5.05 6.89 7.67
C ALA A 81 4.35 7.79 6.62
N ARG A 82 5.04 8.81 6.14
CA ARG A 82 4.63 9.65 5.00
C ARG A 82 5.06 8.99 3.69
N GLY A 83 4.17 8.89 2.72
CA GLY A 83 4.53 8.44 1.36
C GLY A 83 3.52 7.54 0.67
N CYS A 84 2.56 6.96 1.40
CA CYS A 84 1.59 6.03 0.83
C CYS A 84 0.82 6.64 -0.37
N THR A 85 0.34 7.88 -0.27
CA THR A 85 -0.37 8.54 -1.37
C THR A 85 0.54 8.85 -2.57
N PRO A 86 1.72 9.50 -2.39
CA PRO A 86 2.67 9.67 -3.49
C PRO A 86 3.10 8.35 -4.15
N GLN A 87 3.30 7.29 -3.37
CA GLN A 87 3.65 5.96 -3.88
C GLN A 87 2.53 5.38 -4.74
N SER A 88 1.27 5.42 -4.26
CA SER A 88 0.12 5.00 -5.07
C SER A 88 0.00 5.79 -6.37
N CYS A 89 0.26 7.10 -6.33
CA CYS A 89 0.29 7.94 -7.53
C CYS A 89 1.42 7.55 -8.48
N ALA A 90 2.62 7.25 -7.99
CA ALA A 90 3.72 6.78 -8.83
C ALA A 90 3.38 5.47 -9.55
N TYR A 91 2.80 4.49 -8.85
CA TYR A 91 2.32 3.25 -9.49
C TYR A 91 1.23 3.51 -10.53
N ARG A 92 0.33 4.48 -10.30
CA ARG A 92 -0.67 4.90 -11.30
C ARG A 92 0.02 5.47 -12.53
N ASP A 93 0.96 6.38 -12.32
CA ASP A 93 1.63 7.11 -13.40
C ASP A 93 2.50 6.16 -14.27
N HIS A 94 3.01 5.07 -13.69
CA HIS A 94 3.74 4.00 -14.38
C HIS A 94 2.88 2.76 -14.75
N TYR A 95 1.57 2.81 -14.54
CA TYR A 95 0.71 1.62 -14.69
C TYR A 95 0.78 1.00 -16.08
N GLN A 96 0.75 1.84 -17.12
CA GLN A 96 0.81 1.37 -18.51
C GLN A 96 2.13 0.65 -18.83
N GLU A 97 3.25 1.14 -18.30
CA GLU A 97 4.57 0.52 -18.46
C GLU A 97 4.59 -0.86 -17.78
N LEU A 98 4.09 -0.97 -16.54
CA LEU A 98 3.98 -2.24 -15.82
C LEU A 98 3.10 -3.25 -16.56
N GLN A 99 1.98 -2.79 -17.16
CA GLN A 99 1.11 -3.65 -17.97
C GLN A 99 1.80 -4.19 -19.23
N GLN A 100 2.71 -3.43 -19.85
CA GLN A 100 3.46 -3.90 -21.02
C GLN A 100 4.35 -5.11 -20.68
N PHE A 101 4.80 -5.22 -19.43
CA PHE A 101 5.51 -6.39 -18.91
C PHE A 101 4.59 -7.52 -18.42
N GLY A 102 3.27 -7.36 -18.57
CA GLY A 102 2.28 -8.33 -18.10
C GLY A 102 2.11 -8.38 -16.59
N ALA A 103 2.57 -7.35 -15.86
CA ALA A 103 2.43 -7.29 -14.41
C ALA A 103 1.01 -6.85 -14.02
N ALA A 104 0.37 -7.63 -13.15
CA ALA A 104 -0.77 -7.15 -12.38
C ALA A 104 -0.26 -6.18 -11.30
N VAL A 105 -0.95 -5.06 -11.07
CA VAL A 105 -0.53 -4.05 -10.08
C VAL A 105 -1.55 -4.01 -8.96
N TYR A 106 -1.08 -4.02 -7.71
CA TYR A 106 -1.93 -3.90 -6.54
C TYR A 106 -1.28 -3.04 -5.46
N GLY A 107 -2.07 -2.23 -4.76
CA GLY A 107 -1.67 -1.73 -3.45
C GLY A 107 -2.26 -2.61 -2.36
N LEU A 108 -1.55 -2.81 -1.24
CA LEU A 108 -2.01 -3.65 -0.14
C LEU A 108 -1.81 -2.93 1.19
N SER A 109 -2.85 -2.95 2.03
CA SER A 109 -2.79 -2.41 3.40
C SER A 109 -3.78 -3.12 4.32
N THR A 110 -3.68 -2.89 5.63
CA THR A 110 -4.59 -3.42 6.65
C THR A 110 -5.90 -2.64 6.77
N GLN A 111 -6.13 -1.66 5.89
CA GLN A 111 -7.34 -0.85 5.87
C GLN A 111 -8.47 -1.61 5.16
N THR A 112 -9.70 -1.48 5.65
CA THR A 112 -10.86 -2.14 5.04
C THR A 112 -11.05 -1.72 3.58
N THR A 113 -11.64 -2.59 2.76
CA THR A 113 -11.95 -2.29 1.35
C THR A 113 -12.77 -1.01 1.19
N ASP A 114 -13.74 -0.75 2.07
CA ASP A 114 -14.55 0.47 2.05
C ASP A 114 -13.70 1.73 2.27
N TYR A 115 -12.71 1.67 3.17
CA TYR A 115 -11.76 2.76 3.37
C TYR A 115 -10.92 2.96 2.11
N GLN A 116 -10.44 1.87 1.50
CA GLN A 116 -9.56 1.90 0.35
C GLN A 116 -10.26 2.39 -0.93
N ARG A 117 -11.57 2.13 -1.12
CA ARG A 117 -12.33 2.61 -2.28
C ARG A 117 -12.28 4.13 -2.43
N GLU A 118 -12.36 4.87 -1.32
CA GLU A 118 -12.18 6.33 -1.33
C GLU A 118 -10.85 6.73 -1.98
N ALA A 119 -9.76 6.04 -1.63
CA ALA A 119 -8.45 6.34 -2.17
C ALA A 119 -8.35 6.02 -3.67
N VAL A 120 -8.93 4.90 -4.11
CA VAL A 120 -9.00 4.55 -5.54
C VAL A 120 -9.72 5.65 -6.32
N ASP A 121 -10.90 6.06 -5.85
CA ASP A 121 -11.75 7.04 -6.54
C ASP A 121 -11.12 8.43 -6.57
N ARG A 122 -10.56 8.88 -5.45
CA ARG A 122 -9.91 10.19 -5.34
C ARG A 122 -8.63 10.26 -6.15
N LEU A 123 -7.79 9.22 -6.07
CA LEU A 123 -6.48 9.20 -6.73
C LEU A 123 -6.54 8.74 -8.19
N LYS A 124 -7.72 8.28 -8.65
CA LYS A 124 -7.94 7.73 -10.00
C LYS A 124 -7.00 6.57 -10.28
N LEU A 125 -6.89 5.64 -9.33
CA LEU A 125 -6.03 4.46 -9.50
C LEU A 125 -6.64 3.53 -10.56
N PRO A 126 -5.88 3.12 -11.60
CA PRO A 126 -6.35 2.22 -12.64
C PRO A 126 -6.24 0.74 -12.24
N PHE A 127 -5.94 0.48 -10.96
CA PHE A 127 -5.72 -0.84 -10.37
C PHE A 127 -6.38 -0.93 -8.99
N ALA A 128 -6.54 -2.16 -8.50
CA ALA A 128 -7.20 -2.43 -7.23
C ALA A 128 -6.27 -2.22 -6.02
N LEU A 129 -6.87 -1.83 -4.90
CA LEU A 129 -6.29 -1.98 -3.59
C LEU A 129 -6.85 -3.26 -2.93
N LEU A 130 -5.97 -3.99 -2.26
CA LEU A 130 -6.24 -5.24 -1.55
C LEU A 130 -6.24 -4.98 -0.05
N SER A 131 -7.28 -5.47 0.63
CA SER A 131 -7.49 -5.28 2.06
C SER A 131 -7.03 -6.52 2.82
N ASP A 132 -5.95 -6.38 3.58
CA ASP A 132 -5.47 -7.33 4.59
C ASP A 132 -5.94 -6.93 6.00
N ALA A 133 -7.22 -6.59 6.13
CA ALA A 133 -7.78 -6.10 7.40
C ALA A 133 -7.74 -7.13 8.54
N ALA A 134 -7.66 -8.43 8.19
CA ALA A 134 -7.44 -9.51 9.15
C ALA A 134 -5.95 -9.68 9.55
N GLY A 135 -5.02 -9.17 8.72
CA GLY A 135 -3.59 -9.30 8.93
C GLY A 135 -3.00 -10.65 8.54
N ASP A 136 -3.79 -11.57 7.98
CA ASP A 136 -3.36 -12.93 7.66
C ASP A 136 -2.23 -12.96 6.62
N PHE A 137 -2.29 -12.08 5.61
CA PHE A 137 -1.26 -11.99 4.58
C PHE A 137 0.05 -11.45 5.17
N SER A 138 -0.05 -10.35 5.92
CA SER A 138 1.09 -9.70 6.57
C SER A 138 1.75 -10.62 7.61
N ALA A 139 0.95 -11.32 8.42
CA ALA A 139 1.43 -12.25 9.44
C ALA A 139 2.14 -13.45 8.82
N PHE A 140 1.59 -14.03 7.74
CA PHE A 140 2.20 -15.18 7.08
C PHE A 140 3.58 -14.84 6.50
N LEU A 141 3.70 -13.70 5.83
CA LEU A 141 4.97 -13.24 5.26
C LEU A 141 5.90 -12.58 6.28
N GLN A 142 5.45 -12.39 7.53
CA GLN A 142 6.16 -11.65 8.56
C GLN A 142 6.58 -10.27 8.04
N LEU A 143 5.63 -9.55 7.42
CA LEU A 143 5.89 -8.22 6.90
C LEU A 143 6.27 -7.28 8.05
N PRO A 144 7.33 -6.46 7.90
CA PRO A 144 7.71 -5.50 8.93
C PRO A 144 6.55 -4.53 9.24
N SER A 145 6.29 -4.31 10.52
CA SER A 145 5.32 -3.33 11.00
C SER A 145 5.97 -2.37 11.99
N PHE A 146 5.34 -1.21 12.19
CA PHE A 146 5.72 -0.29 13.26
C PHE A 146 5.17 -0.80 14.59
N GLU A 147 5.95 -0.69 15.67
CA GLU A 147 5.49 -0.85 17.06
C GLU A 147 4.83 0.43 17.60
#